data_AF-A0A1H2WHP6-F1
#
_entry.id   AF-A0A1H2WHP6-F1
#
_cell.length_a   1.000
_cell.length_b   1.000
_cell.length_c   1.000
_cell.angle_alpha   90.00
_cell.angle_beta   90.00
_cell.angle_gamma   90.00
#
_symmetry.space_group_name_H-M   'P 1'
#
loop_
_entity.id
_entity.type
_entity.pdbx_description
1 polymer ?
#
loop_
_entity_poly.entity_id
_entity_poly.type
_entity_poly.pdbx_seq_one_letter_code
_entity_poly.pdbx_strand_id
1 'polypeptide(L)'
;MSSLIVAVGGGLAVILLLGLSAFFSSSEIAVFSLQKDWIAQQAATGDRRAQVLQELYDNPHRLLVTLLVGNNIVNIAISSIITVLIASSLSPGPAVVATTVVTSVLILIFGEIVPKAFGLGNAQAWALTVASPVRIVERVLSPLITLFDGIAGRITALITGETGIEKPYLE
;
A
#
# COMPACT_ATOMS: atom_id res chain seq x y z
N MET A 1 16.85 18.32 -24.77
CA MET A 1 17.27 16.93 -24.47
C MET A 1 16.96 16.55 -23.03
N SER A 2 17.30 17.39 -22.04
CA SER A 2 16.94 17.18 -20.62
C SER A 2 15.43 17.07 -20.37
N SER A 3 14.61 17.92 -21.00
CA SER A 3 13.13 17.90 -20.84
C SER A 3 12.49 16.60 -21.33
N LEU A 4 12.95 16.06 -22.45
CA LEU A 4 12.44 14.79 -23.00
C LEU A 4 12.83 13.60 -22.12
N ILE A 5 14.06 13.58 -21.61
CA ILE A 5 14.52 12.52 -20.69
C ILE A 5 13.70 12.55 -19.39
N VAL A 6 13.42 13.73 -18.85
CA VAL A 6 12.57 13.90 -17.66
C VAL A 6 11.14 13.44 -17.95
N ALA A 7 10.57 13.79 -19.10
CA ALA A 7 9.23 13.38 -19.47
C ALA A 7 9.10 11.85 -19.65
N VAL A 8 10.00 11.24 -20.42
CA VAL A 8 10.00 9.79 -20.67
C VAL A 8 10.33 9.02 -19.40
N GLY A 9 11.38 9.43 -18.69
CA GLY A 9 11.79 8.81 -17.43
C GLY A 9 10.70 8.93 -16.35
N GLY A 10 10.09 10.11 -16.22
CA GLY A 10 8.98 10.34 -15.30
C GLY A 10 7.74 9.52 -15.64
N GLY A 11 7.38 9.42 -16.92
CA GLY A 11 6.27 8.59 -17.38
C GLY A 11 6.48 7.10 -17.06
N LEU A 12 7.68 6.56 -17.35
CA LEU A 12 8.02 5.18 -17.01
C LEU A 12 8.01 4.93 -15.50
N ALA A 13 8.54 5.87 -14.72
CA ALA A 13 8.50 5.80 -13.27
C ALA A 13 7.06 5.78 -12.73
N VAL A 14 6.17 6.62 -13.27
CA VAL A 14 4.74 6.64 -12.88
C VAL A 14 4.07 5.31 -13.19
N ILE A 15 4.33 4.69 -14.35
CA ILE A 15 3.75 3.38 -14.70
C ILE A 15 4.22 2.31 -13.72
N LEU A 16 5.52 2.27 -13.41
CA LEU A 16 6.07 1.33 -12.44
C LEU A 16 5.46 1.54 -11.05
N LEU A 17 5.38 2.79 -10.60
CA LEU A 17 4.82 3.14 -9.30
C LEU A 17 3.32 2.83 -9.22
N LEU A 18 2.54 3.05 -10.28
CA LEU A 18 1.13 2.64 -10.32
C LEU A 18 1.00 1.13 -10.15
N GLY A 19 1.90 0.35 -10.76
CA GLY A 19 1.97 -1.10 -10.52
C GLY A 19 2.27 -1.47 -9.07
N LEU A 20 3.16 -0.72 -8.39
CA LEU A 20 3.45 -0.91 -6.97
C LEU A 20 2.25 -0.52 -6.08
N SER A 21 1.58 0.60 -6.36
CA SER A 21 0.36 1.02 -5.65
C SER A 21 -0.74 -0.04 -5.80
N ALA A 22 -0.94 -0.53 -7.03
CA ALA A 22 -1.86 -1.62 -7.31
C ALA A 22 -1.51 -2.89 -6.52
N PHE A 23 -0.23 -3.24 -6.45
CA PHE A 23 0.23 -4.37 -5.63
C PHE A 23 -0.15 -4.19 -4.16
N PHE A 24 0.14 -3.04 -3.54
CA PHE A 24 -0.19 -2.81 -2.13
C PHE A 24 -1.69 -2.83 -1.87
N SER A 25 -2.46 -2.12 -2.69
CA SER A 25 -3.90 -1.98 -2.50
C SER A 25 -4.67 -3.28 -2.74
N SER A 26 -4.26 -4.06 -3.75
CA SER A 26 -4.81 -5.41 -3.99
C SER A 26 -4.40 -6.42 -2.92
N SER A 27 -3.17 -6.33 -2.39
CA SER A 27 -2.69 -7.21 -1.31
C SER A 27 -3.46 -6.98 -0.02
N GLU A 28 -3.73 -5.71 0.33
CA GLU A 28 -4.53 -5.33 1.49
C GLU A 28 -5.90 -6.02 1.45
N ILE A 29 -6.65 -5.80 0.38
CA ILE A 29 -7.99 -6.37 0.28
C ILE A 29 -7.96 -7.89 0.21
N ALA A 30 -7.03 -8.48 -0.56
CA ALA A 30 -6.96 -9.94 -0.68
C ALA A 30 -6.63 -10.63 0.65
N VAL A 31 -5.75 -10.06 1.47
CA VAL A 31 -5.39 -10.67 2.75
C VAL A 31 -6.47 -10.45 3.81
N PHE A 32 -7.00 -9.22 3.91
CA PHE A 32 -7.98 -8.89 4.95
C PHE A 32 -9.42 -9.34 4.62
N SER A 33 -9.72 -9.76 3.39
CA SER A 33 -11.01 -10.35 3.05
C SER A 33 -11.11 -11.86 3.34
N LEU A 34 -10.00 -12.52 3.70
CA LEU A 34 -9.96 -13.96 3.95
C LEU A 34 -10.36 -14.29 5.39
N GLN A 35 -11.00 -15.45 5.55
CA GLN A 35 -11.30 -15.98 6.89
C GLN A 35 -10.02 -16.52 7.55
N LYS A 36 -9.84 -16.22 8.83
CA LYS A 36 -8.69 -16.68 9.63
C LYS A 36 -8.53 -18.21 9.57
N ASP A 37 -9.64 -18.95 9.65
CA ASP A 37 -9.64 -20.41 9.61
C ASP A 37 -9.14 -20.95 8.27
N TRP A 38 -9.46 -20.29 7.16
CA TRP A 38 -8.96 -20.66 5.83
C TRP A 38 -7.43 -20.49 5.76
N ILE A 39 -6.89 -19.39 6.29
CA ILE A 39 -5.44 -19.15 6.32
C ILE A 39 -4.73 -20.23 7.15
N ALA A 40 -5.26 -20.55 8.32
CA ALA A 40 -4.71 -21.59 9.20
C ALA A 40 -4.76 -22.99 8.56
N GLN A 41 -5.88 -23.36 7.95
CA GLN A 41 -6.02 -24.62 7.21
C GLN A 41 -5.02 -24.70 6.06
N GLN A 42 -4.88 -23.62 5.29
CA GLN A 42 -3.97 -23.60 4.14
C GLN A 42 -2.51 -23.71 4.59
N ALA A 43 -2.12 -23.09 5.69
CA ALA A 43 -0.77 -23.22 6.25
C ALA A 43 -0.47 -24.64 6.77
N ALA A 44 -1.47 -25.34 7.29
CA ALA A 44 -1.36 -26.73 7.73
C ALA A 44 -1.11 -27.73 6.58
N THR A 45 -1.40 -27.35 5.32
CA THR A 45 -1.11 -28.19 4.14
C THR A 45 0.38 -28.32 3.81
N GLY A 46 1.24 -27.51 4.45
CA GLY A 46 2.68 -27.48 4.18
C GLY A 46 3.10 -26.51 3.07
N ASP A 47 2.18 -25.73 2.50
CA ASP A 47 2.53 -24.65 1.58
C ASP A 47 3.28 -23.52 2.32
N ARG A 48 4.55 -23.32 1.95
CA ARG A 48 5.40 -22.28 2.51
C ARG A 48 4.83 -20.87 2.34
N ARG A 49 4.10 -20.60 1.26
CA ARG A 49 3.45 -19.29 1.05
C ARG A 49 2.35 -19.05 2.06
N ALA A 50 1.57 -20.09 2.34
CA ALA A 50 0.49 -20.05 3.33
C ALA A 50 1.03 -19.89 4.75
N GLN A 51 2.16 -20.51 5.08
CA GLN A 51 2.85 -20.29 6.35
C GLN A 51 3.30 -18.83 6.50
N VAL A 52 3.92 -18.24 5.48
CA VAL A 52 4.30 -16.81 5.51
C VAL A 52 3.06 -15.91 5.63
N LEU A 53 1.97 -16.25 4.94
CA LEU A 53 0.71 -15.53 5.04
C LEU A 53 0.14 -15.59 6.47
N GLN A 54 0.14 -16.77 7.09
CA GLN A 54 -0.29 -16.94 8.48
C GLN A 54 0.55 -16.08 9.43
N GLU A 55 1.88 -16.16 9.34
CA GLU A 55 2.75 -15.38 10.21
C GLU A 55 2.61 -13.85 10.00
N LEU A 56 2.21 -13.39 8.82
CA LEU A 56 1.86 -11.98 8.57
C LEU A 56 0.51 -11.64 9.24
N TYR A 57 -0.46 -12.54 9.10
CA TYR A 57 -1.80 -12.40 9.66
C TYR A 57 -1.83 -12.49 11.20
N ASP A 58 -0.85 -13.14 11.82
CA ASP A 58 -0.70 -13.21 13.28
C ASP A 58 -0.43 -11.83 13.92
N ASN A 59 0.07 -10.87 13.14
CA ASN A 59 0.24 -9.47 13.55
C ASN A 59 -0.52 -8.51 12.60
N PRO A 60 -1.86 -8.52 12.62
CA PRO A 60 -2.67 -7.85 11.60
C PRO A 60 -2.49 -6.32 11.63
N HIS A 61 -2.24 -5.73 12.80
CA HIS A 61 -1.90 -4.31 12.93
C HIS A 61 -0.63 -3.96 12.14
N ARG A 62 0.44 -4.73 12.35
CA ARG A 62 1.73 -4.49 11.68
C ARG A 62 1.63 -4.70 10.17
N LEU A 63 0.88 -5.72 9.75
CA LEU A 63 0.58 -5.98 8.35
C LEU A 63 -0.19 -4.81 7.72
N LEU A 64 -1.25 -4.34 8.37
CA LEU A 64 -2.06 -3.21 7.91
C LEU A 64 -1.20 -1.95 7.74
N VAL A 65 -0.42 -1.60 8.75
CA VAL A 65 0.49 -0.44 8.71
C VAL A 65 1.52 -0.59 7.59
N THR A 66 2.07 -1.79 7.37
CA THR A 66 3.01 -2.05 6.28
C THR A 66 2.41 -1.74 4.91
N LEU A 67 1.22 -2.28 4.63
CA LEU A 67 0.55 -2.11 3.34
C LEU A 67 0.12 -0.66 3.12
N LEU A 68 -0.42 -0.02 4.17
CA LEU A 68 -0.85 1.38 4.13
C LEU A 68 0.33 2.33 3.91
N VAL A 69 1.43 2.15 4.65
CA VAL A 69 2.63 2.98 4.50
C VAL A 69 3.27 2.77 3.13
N GLY A 70 3.40 1.52 2.68
CA GLY A 70 3.92 1.20 1.36
C GLY A 70 3.13 1.87 0.24
N ASN A 71 1.80 1.74 0.27
CA ASN A 71 0.92 2.38 -0.72
C ASN A 71 1.04 3.91 -0.69
N ASN A 72 1.02 4.51 0.49
CA ASN A 72 1.08 5.97 0.62
C ASN A 72 2.41 6.55 0.15
N ILE A 73 3.54 5.90 0.44
CA ILE A 73 4.86 6.33 -0.08
C ILE A 73 4.85 6.33 -1.61
N VAL A 74 4.34 5.26 -2.22
CA VAL A 74 4.25 5.13 -3.68
C VAL A 74 3.32 6.19 -4.27
N ASN A 75 2.15 6.43 -3.66
CA ASN A 75 1.18 7.43 -4.11
C ASN A 75 1.74 8.87 -4.04
N ILE A 76 2.46 9.19 -2.96
CA ILE A 76 3.15 10.49 -2.82
C ILE A 76 4.25 10.64 -3.88
N ALA A 77 5.00 9.57 -4.17
CA ALA A 77 6.00 9.58 -5.23
C ALA A 77 5.39 9.82 -6.62
N ILE A 78 4.27 9.14 -6.94
CA ILE A 78 3.51 9.37 -8.18
C ILE A 78 3.09 10.83 -8.28
N SER A 79 2.45 11.35 -7.24
CA SER A 79 1.98 12.74 -7.18
C SER A 79 3.12 13.74 -7.39
N SER A 80 4.27 13.50 -6.74
CA SER A 80 5.45 14.35 -6.85
C SER A 80 6.02 14.38 -8.27
N ILE A 81 6.12 13.20 -8.92
CA ILE A 81 6.63 13.10 -10.29
C ILE A 81 5.66 13.77 -11.27
N ILE A 82 4.35 13.48 -11.18
CA ILE A 82 3.34 14.08 -12.05
C ILE A 82 3.33 15.62 -11.90
N THR A 83 3.48 16.12 -10.68
CA THR A 83 3.58 17.56 -10.42
C THR A 83 4.74 18.18 -11.22
N VAL A 84 5.93 17.59 -11.18
CA VAL A 84 7.09 18.08 -11.94
C VAL A 84 6.85 18.02 -13.45
N LEU A 85 6.26 16.92 -13.92
CA LEU A 85 5.95 16.73 -15.34
C LEU A 85 4.98 17.80 -15.86
N ILE A 86 3.88 18.05 -15.13
CA ILE A 86 2.84 18.99 -15.54
C ILE A 86 3.28 20.45 -15.36
N ALA A 87 3.98 20.76 -14.27
CA ALA A 87 4.48 22.12 -14.01
C ALA A 87 5.44 22.63 -15.09
N SER A 88 6.10 21.73 -15.83
CA SER A 88 6.96 22.10 -16.95
C SER A 88 6.20 22.56 -18.21
N SER A 89 4.90 22.27 -18.29
CA SER A 89 4.07 22.48 -19.49
C SER A 89 2.96 23.52 -19.31
N LEU A 90 2.61 23.87 -18.06
CA LEU A 90 1.48 24.75 -17.74
C LEU A 90 1.89 25.89 -16.82
N SER A 91 1.15 27.01 -16.89
CA SER A 91 1.25 28.08 -15.89
C SER A 91 0.77 27.60 -14.51
N PRO A 92 1.24 28.21 -13.39
CA PRO A 92 1.08 27.65 -12.05
C PRO A 92 -0.36 27.30 -11.64
N GLY A 93 -1.34 28.17 -11.92
CA GLY A 93 -2.75 27.92 -11.57
C GLY A 93 -3.33 26.70 -12.27
N PRO A 94 -3.37 26.67 -13.62
CA PRO A 94 -3.78 25.49 -14.39
C PRO A 94 -2.96 24.24 -14.08
N ALA A 95 -1.66 24.37 -13.80
CA ALA A 95 -0.80 23.24 -13.46
C ALA A 95 -1.25 22.53 -12.17
N VAL A 96 -1.62 23.28 -11.13
CA VAL A 96 -2.13 22.72 -9.86
C VAL A 96 -3.44 21.97 -10.08
N VAL A 97 -4.37 22.54 -10.83
CA VAL A 97 -5.66 21.90 -11.13
C VAL A 97 -5.45 20.62 -11.94
N ALA A 98 -4.68 20.71 -13.02
CA ALA A 98 -4.39 19.56 -13.89
C ALA A 98 -3.66 18.45 -13.13
N THR A 99 -2.66 18.78 -12.30
CA THR A 99 -1.93 17.82 -11.48
C THR A 99 -2.86 17.12 -10.49
N THR A 100 -3.70 17.89 -9.79
CA THR A 100 -4.65 17.34 -8.82
C THR A 100 -5.60 16.35 -9.49
N VAL A 101 -6.23 16.75 -10.60
CA VAL A 101 -7.20 15.91 -11.31
C VAL A 101 -6.53 14.67 -11.91
N VAL A 102 -5.43 14.84 -12.67
CA VAL A 102 -4.75 13.73 -13.35
C VAL A 102 -4.21 12.73 -12.34
N THR A 103 -3.50 13.19 -11.31
CA THR A 103 -2.94 12.31 -10.28
C THR A 103 -4.04 11.56 -9.54
N SER A 104 -5.12 12.25 -9.16
CA SER A 104 -6.22 11.62 -8.42
C SER A 104 -6.89 10.55 -9.26
N VAL A 105 -7.21 10.84 -10.53
CA VAL A 105 -7.83 9.85 -11.42
C VAL A 105 -6.92 8.65 -11.63
N LEU A 106 -5.62 8.87 -11.87
CA LEU A 106 -4.67 7.78 -12.09
C LEU A 106 -4.53 6.88 -10.85
N ILE A 107 -4.31 7.46 -9.68
CA ILE A 107 -4.16 6.68 -8.43
C ILE A 107 -5.49 6.00 -8.07
N LEU A 108 -6.61 6.72 -8.11
CA LEU A 108 -7.91 6.13 -7.73
C LEU A 108 -8.31 4.98 -8.65
N ILE A 109 -8.11 5.10 -9.97
CA ILE A 109 -8.51 4.03 -10.88
C ILE A 109 -7.50 2.88 -10.83
N PHE A 110 -6.22 3.17 -11.06
CA PHE A 110 -5.20 2.15 -11.30
C PHE A 110 -4.45 1.71 -10.05
N GLY A 111 -4.41 2.52 -9.00
CA GLY A 111 -3.79 2.20 -7.72
C GLY A 111 -4.77 1.67 -6.68
N GLU A 112 -6.03 2.12 -6.71
CA GLU A 112 -7.01 1.81 -5.66
C GLU A 112 -8.20 0.97 -6.15
N ILE A 113 -9.12 1.53 -6.93
CA ILE A 113 -10.42 0.91 -7.25
C ILE A 113 -10.25 -0.40 -8.01
N VAL A 114 -9.54 -0.40 -9.14
CA VAL A 114 -9.37 -1.62 -9.96
C VAL A 114 -8.55 -2.68 -9.22
N PRO A 115 -7.40 -2.36 -8.59
CA PRO A 115 -6.62 -3.36 -7.87
C PRO A 115 -7.35 -3.94 -6.65
N LYS A 116 -8.11 -3.12 -5.90
CA LYS A 116 -8.92 -3.62 -4.78
C LYS A 116 -10.00 -4.58 -5.26
N ALA A 117 -10.69 -4.25 -6.36
CA ALA A 117 -11.68 -5.14 -6.95
C ALA A 117 -11.05 -6.48 -7.42
N PHE A 118 -9.87 -6.42 -8.04
CA PHE A 118 -9.10 -7.61 -8.42
C PHE A 118 -8.70 -8.45 -7.20
N GLY A 119 -8.17 -7.81 -6.15
CA GLY A 119 -7.75 -8.46 -4.91
C GLY A 119 -8.92 -9.16 -4.22
N LEU A 120 -10.09 -8.52 -4.18
CA LEU A 120 -11.30 -9.12 -3.63
C LEU A 120 -11.75 -10.35 -4.44
N GLY A 121 -11.77 -10.23 -5.77
CA GLY A 121 -12.20 -11.31 -6.66
C GLY A 121 -11.26 -12.51 -6.69
N ASN A 122 -9.99 -12.34 -6.32
CA ASN A 122 -8.95 -13.36 -6.39
C ASN A 122 -8.26 -13.61 -5.04
N ALA A 123 -8.94 -13.30 -3.93
CA ALA A 123 -8.34 -13.17 -2.60
C ALA A 123 -7.45 -14.36 -2.20
N GLN A 124 -7.94 -15.59 -2.34
CA GLN A 124 -7.21 -16.79 -1.95
C GLN A 124 -5.87 -16.95 -2.68
N ALA A 125 -5.90 -16.94 -4.02
CA ALA A 125 -4.69 -17.13 -4.83
C ALA A 125 -3.75 -15.92 -4.73
N TRP A 126 -4.31 -14.71 -4.68
CA TRP A 126 -3.53 -13.48 -4.61
C TRP A 126 -2.84 -13.34 -3.25
N ALA A 127 -3.53 -13.58 -2.14
CA ALA A 127 -2.95 -13.52 -0.79
C ALA A 127 -1.74 -14.45 -0.65
N LEU A 128 -1.82 -15.68 -1.17
CA LEU A 128 -0.69 -16.62 -1.18
C LEU A 128 0.48 -16.11 -2.04
N THR A 129 0.17 -15.50 -3.20
CA THR A 129 1.18 -14.96 -4.12
C THR A 129 1.93 -13.78 -3.51
N VAL A 130 1.21 -12.87 -2.84
CA VAL A 130 1.78 -11.64 -2.28
C VAL A 130 2.42 -11.83 -0.89
N ALA A 131 2.13 -12.92 -0.19
CA ALA A 131 2.63 -13.16 1.18
C ALA A 131 4.15 -12.97 1.32
N SER A 132 4.95 -13.62 0.46
CA SER A 132 6.42 -13.48 0.53
C SER A 132 6.93 -12.09 0.15
N PRO A 133 6.47 -11.47 -0.96
CA PRO A 133 6.77 -10.07 -1.26
C PRO A 133 6.41 -9.10 -0.12
N VAL A 134 5.22 -9.21 0.45
CA VAL A 134 4.75 -8.35 1.56
C VAL A 134 5.64 -8.53 2.79
N ARG A 135 6.05 -9.76 3.12
CA ARG A 135 7.01 -10.01 4.22
C ARG A 135 8.35 -9.31 4.01
N ILE A 136 8.85 -9.27 2.78
CA ILE A 136 10.09 -8.54 2.47
C ILE A 136 9.88 -7.04 2.70
N VAL A 137 8.78 -6.49 2.21
CA VAL A 137 8.44 -5.07 2.42
C VAL A 137 8.30 -4.75 3.90
N GLU A 138 7.60 -5.57 4.67
CA GLU A 138 7.43 -5.42 6.12
C GLU A 138 8.79 -5.38 6.86
N ARG A 139 9.76 -6.22 6.45
CA ARG A 139 11.11 -6.21 7.03
C ARG A 139 11.88 -4.95 6.66
N VAL A 140 11.81 -4.51 5.41
CA VAL A 140 12.49 -3.29 4.92
C VAL A 140 11.90 -2.04 5.57
N LEU A 141 10.57 -1.98 5.70
CA LEU A 141 9.86 -0.85 6.30
C LEU A 141 9.80 -0.92 7.83
N SER A 142 10.26 -2.01 8.46
CA SER A 142 10.23 -2.18 9.92
C SER A 142 10.70 -0.97 10.72
N PRO A 143 11.84 -0.30 10.43
CA PRO A 143 12.26 0.85 11.22
C PRO A 143 11.27 2.02 11.12
N LEU A 144 10.66 2.22 9.94
CA LEU A 144 9.67 3.26 9.71
C LEU A 144 8.34 2.92 10.39
N ILE A 145 7.92 1.66 10.35
CA ILE A 145 6.72 1.17 11.02
C ILE A 145 6.85 1.37 12.53
N THR A 146 7.96 0.96 13.14
CA THR A 146 8.20 1.15 14.58
C THR A 146 8.21 2.63 14.97
N LEU A 147 8.76 3.50 14.11
CA LEU A 147 8.68 4.95 14.31
C LEU A 147 7.23 5.45 14.30
N PHE A 148 6.45 5.06 13.29
CA PHE A 148 5.05 5.46 13.18
C PHE A 148 4.17 4.90 14.29
N ASP A 149 4.34 3.63 14.68
CA ASP A 149 3.64 3.05 15.82
C ASP A 149 3.98 3.80 17.12
N GLY A 150 5.24 4.19 17.32
CA GLY A 150 5.65 4.99 18.47
C GLY A 150 5.03 6.39 18.50
N ILE A 151 4.93 7.05 17.35
CA ILE A 151 4.28 8.36 17.22
C ILE A 151 2.76 8.23 17.42
N ALA A 152 2.13 7.27 16.73
CA ALA A 152 0.69 7.02 16.81
C ALA A 152 0.30 6.68 18.25
N GLY A 153 1.01 5.77 18.91
CA GLY A 153 0.73 5.41 20.31
C GLY A 153 0.84 6.59 21.28
N ARG A 154 1.81 7.50 21.08
CA ARG A 154 1.90 8.74 21.88
C ARG A 154 0.74 9.69 21.63
N ILE A 155 0.37 9.88 20.36
CA ILE A 155 -0.77 10.74 20.00
C ILE A 155 -2.07 10.15 20.56
N THR A 156 -2.30 8.85 20.39
CA THR A 156 -3.47 8.17 20.94
C THR A 156 -3.51 8.30 22.45
N ALA A 157 -2.40 8.05 23.17
CA ALA A 157 -2.36 8.22 24.62
C ALA A 157 -2.67 9.65 25.08
N LEU A 158 -2.29 10.67 24.30
CA LEU A 158 -2.66 12.07 24.58
C LEU A 158 -4.15 12.36 24.34
N ILE A 159 -4.80 11.66 23.40
CA ILE A 159 -6.20 11.85 23.04
C ILE A 159 -7.13 11.05 23.96
N THR A 160 -6.85 9.76 24.16
CA THR A 160 -7.71 8.84 24.91
C THR A 160 -7.35 8.74 26.39
N GLY A 161 -6.15 9.17 26.78
CA GLY A 161 -5.63 8.96 28.13
C GLY A 161 -5.18 7.52 28.42
N GLU A 162 -5.27 6.62 27.42
CA GLU A 162 -4.92 5.20 27.56
C GLU A 162 -3.79 4.81 26.59
N THR A 163 -2.80 4.06 27.08
CA THR A 163 -1.59 3.69 26.33
C THR A 163 -1.74 2.40 25.49
N GLY A 164 -2.97 2.03 25.11
CA GLY A 164 -3.25 0.80 24.37
C GLY A 164 -4.10 1.08 23.15
N ILE A 165 -3.59 0.74 21.95
CA ILE A 165 -4.44 0.60 20.77
C ILE A 165 -5.35 -0.59 21.05
N GLU A 166 -6.61 -0.33 21.41
CA GLU A 166 -7.61 -1.38 21.63
C GLU A 166 -7.66 -2.27 20.39
N LYS A 167 -7.33 -3.56 20.57
CA LYS A 167 -7.57 -4.59 19.56
C LYS A 167 -9.03 -4.99 19.66
N PRO A 168 -9.87 -4.59 18.70
CA PRO A 168 -10.69 -5.61 18.04
C PRO A 168 -10.85 -5.28 16.56
N TYR A 169 -9.96 -5.81 15.72
CA TYR A 169 -10.21 -5.86 14.26
C TYR A 169 -10.86 -7.18 13.81
N LEU A 170 -11.11 -8.12 14.73
CA LEU A 170 -11.66 -9.43 14.42
C LEU A 170 -12.59 -9.87 15.57
N GLU A 171 -13.88 -9.64 15.39
CA GLU A 171 -14.92 -10.61 15.81
C GLU A 171 -15.22 -11.53 14.63
#